data_AF-A0A6V7U1J4-F1
#
_entry.id   AF-A0A6V7U1J4-F1
#
_cell.length_a   1.000
_cell.length_b   1.000
_cell.length_c   1.000
_cell.angle_alpha   90.00
_cell.angle_beta   90.00
_cell.angle_gamma   90.00
#
_symmetry.space_group_name_H-M   'P 1'
#
loop_
_entity.id
_entity.type
_entity.pdbx_description
1 polymer ?
#
loop_
_entity_poly.entity_id
_entity_poly.type
_entity_poly.pdbx_seq_one_letter_code
_entity_poly.pdbx_strand_id
1 'polypeptide(L)'
;MLEVLRIPQREFLWNILWCLFVFSIIFGCILDLTGGLSSTFSIGRSSISSNMSEISGAIRERESLCLRLTLSNEVPIRAALLFAEGIFDSECYTVHPNGKESAELNVNFCPAKNVFAELFIKVFAGYSIERQLRVFEVNQVLPRFVTFVQIDQSIAQQKPPECFVSFRLQSRIDQLRLWICENFVFVDEEKLQNEPSLVSESEGNDGGKKLQLYFFCTRNQEMLYINWDLNSGEFQFRHNDIQNVTDLIQSMCANMNVRELRSRAHFPTILANVKNIVESMDERYQVNERLSSEMVERINFVRECVVRAEDMLVIRDFSDARKLYGRLTILNKELIGQKTVRMAARKELLDGLKFLNVSIDQFARLRVGEPSYSLIKECRKAIANDNLEALPKLFEFGV
;
A
#
# COMPACT_ATOMS: atom_id res chain seq x y z
N MET A 1 3.76 -26.31 -41.06
CA MET A 1 2.55 -26.79 -40.39
C MET A 1 2.42 -26.02 -39.08
N LEU A 2 1.84 -24.82 -39.16
CA LEU A 2 1.65 -23.85 -38.08
C LEU A 2 0.37 -23.10 -38.42
N GLU A 3 -0.74 -23.46 -37.77
CA GLU A 3 -2.00 -22.72 -37.80
C GLU A 3 -1.95 -21.61 -36.75
N VAL A 4 -2.06 -20.37 -37.21
CA VAL A 4 -2.19 -19.17 -36.39
C VAL A 4 -3.67 -18.93 -36.15
N LEU A 5 -4.07 -18.97 -34.89
CA LEU A 5 -5.41 -18.66 -34.38
C LEU A 5 -5.81 -17.22 -34.71
N ARG A 6 -6.94 -17.08 -35.43
CA ARG A 6 -7.72 -15.85 -35.56
C ARG A 6 -8.34 -15.49 -34.20
N ILE A 7 -8.06 -14.29 -33.70
CA ILE A 7 -8.80 -13.62 -32.62
C ILE A 7 -9.44 -12.36 -33.24
N PRO A 8 -10.71 -12.01 -32.93
CA PRO A 8 -11.49 -11.06 -33.71
C PRO A 8 -11.15 -9.60 -33.37
N GLN A 9 -10.64 -8.84 -34.34
CA GLN A 9 -10.26 -7.41 -34.23
C GLN A 9 -11.44 -6.42 -34.12
N ARG A 10 -12.66 -6.83 -33.74
CA ARG A 10 -13.84 -5.93 -33.79
C ARG A 10 -14.06 -5.04 -32.56
N GLU A 11 -13.55 -5.40 -31.38
CA GLU A 11 -13.75 -4.60 -30.16
C GLU A 11 -12.69 -3.51 -29.95
N PHE A 12 -11.48 -3.71 -30.49
CA PHE A 12 -10.38 -2.75 -30.33
C PHE A 12 -10.58 -1.48 -31.17
N LEU A 13 -11.21 -1.62 -32.35
CA LEU A 13 -11.52 -0.49 -33.22
C LEU A 13 -12.67 0.37 -32.69
N TRP A 14 -13.61 -0.20 -31.94
CA TRP A 14 -14.71 0.55 -31.33
C TRP A 14 -14.23 1.44 -30.19
N ASN A 15 -13.32 0.95 -29.33
CA ASN A 15 -12.77 1.77 -28.24
C ASN A 15 -11.92 2.94 -28.75
N ILE A 16 -11.20 2.76 -29.86
CA ILE A 16 -10.41 3.85 -30.48
C ILE A 16 -11.32 4.85 -31.21
N LEU A 17 -12.35 4.38 -31.93
CA LEU A 17 -13.33 5.29 -32.54
C LEU A 17 -14.14 6.07 -31.49
N TRP A 18 -14.44 5.47 -30.33
CA TRP A 18 -15.15 6.15 -29.25
C TRP A 18 -14.27 7.21 -28.57
N CYS A 19 -12.98 6.92 -28.34
CA CYS A 19 -12.03 7.92 -27.84
C CYS A 19 -11.87 9.12 -28.79
N LEU A 20 -11.84 8.89 -30.11
CA LEU A 20 -11.78 9.96 -31.12
C LEU A 20 -13.09 10.75 -31.22
N PHE A 21 -14.24 10.11 -30.99
CA PHE A 21 -15.54 10.78 -31.00
C PHE A 21 -15.75 11.65 -29.75
N VAL A 22 -15.26 11.19 -28.58
CA VAL A 22 -15.26 11.97 -27.33
C VAL A 22 -14.36 13.20 -27.45
N PHE A 23 -13.21 13.10 -28.12
CA PHE A 23 -12.33 14.25 -28.36
C PHE A 23 -12.97 15.36 -29.21
N SER A 24 -13.89 15.01 -30.12
CA SER A 24 -14.56 15.98 -30.99
C SER A 24 -15.72 16.73 -30.31
N ILE A 25 -16.27 16.17 -29.21
CA ILE A 25 -17.38 16.78 -28.45
C ILE A 25 -16.86 17.80 -27.41
N ILE A 26 -15.59 17.68 -27.01
CA ILE A 26 -14.95 18.57 -26.00
C ILE A 26 -14.89 20.05 -26.45
N PHE A 27 -15.01 20.36 -27.75
CA PHE A 27 -14.84 21.74 -28.25
C PHE A 27 -16.15 22.50 -28.56
N GLY A 28 -17.32 21.90 -28.35
CA GLY A 28 -18.58 22.51 -28.81
C GLY A 28 -19.72 22.31 -27.82
N CYS A 29 -19.81 23.19 -26.82
CA CYS A 29 -21.02 23.82 -26.29
C CYS A 29 -20.84 24.17 -24.81
N ILE A 30 -20.56 25.46 -24.56
CA ILE A 30 -20.78 26.11 -23.27
C ILE A 30 -22.25 26.51 -23.23
N LEU A 31 -22.99 25.99 -22.26
CA LEU A 31 -24.27 26.56 -21.84
C LEU A 31 -24.46 26.25 -20.36
N ASP A 32 -24.11 27.25 -19.54
CA ASP A 32 -24.36 27.28 -18.11
C ASP A 32 -25.87 27.35 -17.85
N LEU A 33 -26.41 26.31 -17.21
CA LEU A 33 -27.65 26.39 -16.45
C LEU A 33 -27.51 25.55 -15.18
N THR A 34 -27.62 26.26 -14.06
CA THR A 34 -27.45 25.77 -12.69
C THR A 34 -28.51 24.72 -12.34
N GLY A 35 -28.10 23.45 -12.31
CA GLY A 35 -28.80 22.36 -11.64
C GLY A 35 -27.87 21.75 -10.59
N GLY A 36 -28.32 21.68 -9.34
CA GLY A 36 -27.49 21.22 -8.22
C GLY A 36 -27.17 19.73 -8.34
N LEU A 37 -25.87 19.42 -8.42
CA LEU A 37 -25.32 18.09 -8.13
C LEU A 37 -24.91 18.02 -6.66
N SER A 38 -25.22 16.90 -6.03
CA SER A 38 -24.68 16.53 -4.73
C SER A 38 -23.86 15.27 -4.86
N SER A 39 -22.57 15.34 -4.54
CA SER A 39 -21.72 14.17 -4.30
C SER A 39 -21.63 13.95 -2.80
N THR A 40 -22.08 12.80 -2.31
CA THR A 40 -21.93 12.44 -0.90
C THR A 40 -21.05 11.21 -0.77
N PHE A 41 -20.02 11.30 0.08
CA PHE A 41 -19.31 10.12 0.53
C PHE A 41 -20.18 9.43 1.58
N SER A 42 -20.74 8.28 1.22
CA SER A 42 -21.42 7.42 2.17
C SER A 42 -20.69 6.09 2.20
N ILE A 43 -20.06 5.77 3.33
CA ILE A 43 -19.64 4.41 3.60
C ILE A 43 -20.92 3.64 3.88
N GLY A 44 -21.29 2.75 2.97
CA GLY A 44 -22.52 1.98 3.07
C GLY A 44 -22.51 1.10 4.33
N ARG A 45 -23.29 1.49 5.34
CA ARG A 45 -24.03 0.52 6.16
C ARG A 45 -25.48 0.54 5.69
N SER A 46 -26.01 -0.64 5.43
CA SER A 46 -27.44 -0.89 5.44
C SER A 46 -28.04 -0.24 6.69
N SER A 47 -28.97 0.69 6.50
CA SER A 47 -29.76 1.31 7.55
C SER A 47 -30.44 0.23 8.40
N ILE A 48 -30.05 0.13 9.68
CA ILE A 48 -30.76 -0.66 10.69
C ILE A 48 -31.74 0.30 11.36
N SER A 49 -32.97 0.35 10.85
CA SER A 49 -34.10 0.81 11.65
C SER A 49 -34.47 -0.29 12.64
N SER A 50 -34.57 0.10 13.91
CA SER A 50 -35.09 -0.67 15.05
C SER A 50 -36.10 -1.77 14.69
N ASN A 51 -35.70 -3.03 14.89
CA ASN A 51 -36.45 -4.08 15.60
C ASN A 51 -35.54 -5.32 15.70
N MET A 52 -35.26 -5.77 16.92
CA MET A 52 -34.44 -6.95 17.20
C MET A 52 -35.10 -8.22 16.67
N SER A 53 -34.39 -8.99 15.83
CA SER A 53 -34.27 -10.45 15.93
C SER A 53 -33.27 -10.98 14.90
N GLU A 54 -32.26 -11.70 15.40
CA GLU A 54 -31.41 -12.68 14.72
C GLU A 54 -30.25 -12.22 13.83
N ILE A 55 -29.07 -12.37 14.43
CA ILE A 55 -27.75 -12.46 13.80
C ILE A 55 -27.68 -13.76 12.98
N SER A 56 -27.61 -13.67 11.66
CA SER A 56 -26.73 -14.51 10.83
C SER A 56 -26.76 -14.03 9.37
N GLY A 57 -25.61 -14.00 8.71
CA GLY A 57 -25.56 -13.91 7.25
C GLY A 57 -24.62 -12.87 6.67
N ALA A 58 -23.38 -13.31 6.44
CA ALA A 58 -22.50 -12.86 5.36
C ALA A 58 -22.02 -11.39 5.39
N ILE A 59 -20.88 -11.19 6.06
CA ILE A 59 -19.86 -10.22 5.65
C ILE A 59 -19.41 -10.62 4.23
N ARG A 60 -20.09 -10.13 3.20
CA ARG A 60 -19.78 -10.43 1.79
C ARG A 60 -20.09 -9.22 0.91
N GLU A 61 -19.10 -8.35 0.80
CA GLU A 61 -18.53 -7.81 -0.44
C GLU A 61 -17.41 -6.84 -0.02
N ARG A 62 -16.27 -6.88 -0.74
CA ARG A 62 -15.00 -6.23 -0.34
C ARG A 62 -15.24 -4.80 0.15
N GLU A 63 -14.85 -4.52 1.40
CA GLU A 63 -14.93 -3.21 2.05
C GLU A 63 -14.11 -2.21 1.22
N SER A 64 -14.81 -1.51 0.33
CA SER A 64 -14.24 -0.55 -0.60
C SER A 64 -14.91 0.79 -0.33
N LEU A 65 -14.20 1.87 -0.62
CA LEU A 65 -14.78 3.20 -0.52
C LEU A 65 -15.88 3.30 -1.57
N CYS A 66 -17.09 3.68 -1.14
CA CYS A 66 -18.22 3.89 -2.03
C CYS A 66 -18.44 5.39 -2.21
N LEU A 67 -18.34 5.85 -3.45
CA LEU A 67 -18.72 7.19 -3.85
C LEU A 67 -20.11 7.12 -4.48
N ARG A 68 -21.06 7.83 -3.86
CA ARG A 68 -22.44 7.89 -4.33
C ARG A 68 -22.67 9.17 -5.12
N LEU A 69 -23.01 9.00 -6.39
CA LEU A 69 -23.42 10.08 -7.28
C LEU A 69 -24.94 10.07 -7.38
N THR A 70 -25.58 11.19 -7.03
CA THR A 70 -27.03 11.36 -7.15
C THR A 70 -27.35 12.60 -7.97
N LEU A 71 -28.31 12.46 -8.87
CA LEU A 71 -28.90 13.58 -9.61
C LEU A 71 -30.29 13.90 -9.05
N SER A 72 -30.53 15.18 -8.78
CA SER A 72 -31.75 15.68 -8.13
C SER A 72 -33.04 15.51 -8.94
N ASN A 73 -32.94 15.35 -10.27
CA ASN A 73 -34.09 15.40 -11.18
C ASN A 73 -34.50 14.03 -11.74
N GLU A 74 -34.16 12.93 -11.06
CA GLU A 74 -34.41 11.54 -11.53
C GLU A 74 -33.84 11.22 -12.94
N VAL A 75 -32.95 12.06 -13.46
CA VAL A 75 -32.31 11.86 -14.77
C VAL A 75 -31.31 10.70 -14.65
N PRO A 76 -31.39 9.68 -15.52
CA PRO A 76 -30.48 8.55 -15.44
C PRO A 76 -29.02 8.95 -15.70
N ILE A 77 -28.13 8.42 -14.87
CA ILE A 77 -26.68 8.47 -15.05
C ILE A 77 -26.29 7.34 -16.00
N ARG A 78 -25.72 7.70 -17.15
CA ARG A 78 -25.32 6.74 -18.19
C ARG A 78 -23.85 6.36 -18.09
N ALA A 79 -23.00 7.29 -17.65
CA ALA A 79 -21.59 7.01 -17.38
C ALA A 79 -21.04 8.00 -16.36
N ALA A 80 -19.99 7.61 -15.66
CA ALA A 80 -19.17 8.50 -14.86
C ALA A 80 -17.69 8.25 -15.17
N LEU A 81 -16.93 9.34 -15.31
CA LEU A 81 -15.47 9.33 -15.41
C LEU A 81 -14.91 9.97 -14.15
N LEU A 82 -14.03 9.27 -13.46
CA LEU A 82 -13.31 9.78 -12.30
C LEU A 82 -11.85 9.93 -12.68
N PHE A 83 -11.29 11.12 -12.51
CA PHE A 83 -9.87 11.39 -12.72
C PHE A 83 -9.23 11.69 -11.38
N ALA A 84 -8.16 10.98 -11.05
CA ALA A 84 -7.33 11.27 -9.89
C ALA A 84 -5.93 10.68 -10.09
N GLU A 85 -4.93 11.46 -9.71
CA GLU A 85 -3.54 11.01 -9.73
C GLU A 85 -3.24 10.13 -8.51
N GLY A 86 -2.60 8.98 -8.73
CA GLY A 86 -2.10 8.12 -7.65
C GLY A 86 -3.13 7.27 -6.91
N ILE A 87 -4.40 7.33 -7.29
CA ILE A 87 -5.48 6.48 -6.72
C ILE A 87 -5.79 5.28 -7.60
N PHE A 88 -5.88 5.50 -8.91
CA PHE A 88 -6.20 4.48 -9.89
C PHE A 88 -4.93 3.99 -10.61
N ASP A 89 -4.97 2.77 -11.15
CA ASP A 89 -3.86 2.21 -11.94
C ASP A 89 -3.61 3.00 -13.25
N SER A 90 -4.64 3.72 -13.71
CA SER A 90 -4.64 4.60 -14.89
C SER A 90 -5.09 6.01 -14.54
N GLU A 91 -4.91 6.98 -15.43
CA GLU A 91 -5.29 8.40 -15.21
C GLU A 91 -6.80 8.61 -14.94
N CYS A 92 -7.64 7.72 -15.47
CA CYS A 92 -9.08 7.77 -15.28
C CYS A 92 -9.68 6.41 -14.92
N TYR A 93 -10.76 6.44 -14.15
CA TYR A 93 -11.62 5.30 -13.84
C TYR A 93 -13.01 5.54 -14.45
N THR A 94 -13.44 4.65 -15.35
CA THR A 94 -14.71 4.78 -16.08
C THR A 94 -15.72 3.78 -15.54
N VAL A 95 -16.92 4.25 -15.23
CA VAL A 95 -18.05 3.42 -14.82
C VAL A 95 -19.21 3.63 -15.78
N HIS A 96 -19.73 2.52 -16.33
CA HIS A 96 -20.89 2.52 -17.21
C HIS A 96 -21.91 1.46 -16.72
N PRO A 97 -23.03 1.87 -16.10
CA PRO A 97 -24.09 0.95 -15.67
C PRO A 97 -24.82 0.36 -16.89
N ASN A 98 -24.34 -0.78 -17.39
CA ASN A 98 -24.96 -1.48 -18.52
C ASN A 98 -26.40 -1.94 -18.19
N GLY A 99 -27.40 -1.23 -18.71
CA GLY A 99 -28.82 -1.63 -18.68
C GLY A 99 -29.58 -1.36 -17.37
N LYS A 100 -28.93 -0.80 -16.35
CA LYS A 100 -29.55 -0.35 -15.10
C LYS A 100 -29.25 1.13 -14.85
N GLU A 101 -29.57 1.95 -15.84
CA GLU A 101 -29.43 3.40 -15.72
C GLU A 101 -30.39 3.90 -14.64
N SER A 102 -29.84 4.55 -13.62
CA SER A 102 -30.57 5.10 -12.47
C SER A 102 -30.08 6.53 -12.24
N ALA A 103 -30.88 7.33 -11.55
CA ALA A 103 -30.45 8.64 -11.08
C ALA A 103 -29.36 8.56 -9.99
N GLU A 104 -29.08 7.35 -9.51
CA GLU A 104 -28.03 7.05 -8.53
C GLU A 104 -26.99 6.09 -9.12
N LEU A 105 -25.71 6.42 -8.95
CA LEU A 105 -24.59 5.56 -9.32
C LEU A 105 -23.62 5.42 -8.15
N ASN A 106 -23.40 4.18 -7.72
CA ASN A 106 -22.42 3.84 -6.70
C ASN A 106 -21.12 3.38 -7.35
N VAL A 107 -20.03 4.09 -7.05
CA VAL A 107 -18.70 3.80 -7.57
C VAL A 107 -17.82 3.31 -6.41
N ASN A 108 -17.44 2.04 -6.47
CA ASN A 108 -16.58 1.44 -5.47
C ASN A 108 -15.12 1.47 -5.92
N PHE A 109 -14.22 2.00 -5.08
CA PHE A 109 -12.79 1.95 -5.33
C PHE A 109 -11.99 1.79 -4.03
N CYS A 110 -10.74 1.35 -4.14
CA CYS A 110 -9.87 1.14 -2.98
C CYS A 110 -8.48 1.71 -3.29
N PRO A 111 -8.12 2.89 -2.74
CA PRO A 111 -6.81 3.48 -2.96
C PRO A 111 -5.69 2.55 -2.46
N ALA A 112 -4.65 2.35 -3.27
CA ALA A 112 -3.52 1.50 -2.90
C ALA A 112 -2.60 2.14 -1.86
N LYS A 113 -2.61 3.47 -1.74
CA LYS A 113 -1.70 4.27 -0.90
C LYS A 113 -2.47 5.36 -0.13
N ASN A 114 -1.90 5.79 1.00
CA ASN A 114 -2.42 6.88 1.82
C ASN A 114 -1.96 8.23 1.23
N VAL A 115 -2.71 8.76 0.27
CA VAL A 115 -2.35 9.97 -0.49
C VAL A 115 -3.52 10.94 -0.49
N PHE A 116 -3.23 12.22 -0.31
CA PHE A 116 -4.18 13.30 -0.54
C PHE A 116 -4.37 13.46 -2.05
N ALA A 117 -5.62 13.44 -2.53
CA ALA A 117 -5.90 13.55 -3.95
C ALA A 117 -7.16 14.37 -4.21
N GLU A 118 -7.20 15.01 -5.37
CA GLU A 118 -8.40 15.65 -5.89
C GLU A 118 -9.03 14.73 -6.95
N LEU A 119 -10.29 14.39 -6.75
CA LEU A 119 -11.12 13.68 -7.72
C LEU A 119 -11.84 14.69 -8.60
N PHE A 120 -11.57 14.65 -9.89
CA PHE A 120 -12.37 15.33 -10.90
C PHE A 120 -13.35 14.34 -11.48
N ILE A 121 -14.64 14.58 -11.30
CA ILE A 121 -15.71 13.66 -11.66
C ILE A 121 -16.51 14.28 -12.79
N LYS A 122 -16.64 13.56 -13.90
CA LYS A 122 -17.52 13.92 -15.02
C LYS A 122 -18.64 12.92 -15.13
N VAL A 123 -19.87 13.37 -14.89
CA VAL A 123 -21.07 12.53 -14.91
C VAL A 123 -21.86 12.82 -16.19
N PHE A 124 -22.11 11.77 -16.96
CA PHE A 124 -22.92 11.82 -18.18
C PHE A 124 -24.35 11.44 -17.83
N ALA A 125 -25.25 12.41 -17.92
CA ALA A 125 -26.66 12.28 -17.60
C ALA A 125 -27.51 12.43 -18.87
N GLY A 126 -28.51 11.58 -19.01
CA GLY A 126 -29.45 11.65 -20.13
C GLY A 126 -30.15 10.32 -20.36
N TYR A 127 -31.32 10.38 -20.97
CA TYR A 127 -32.14 9.20 -21.23
C TYR A 127 -31.53 8.34 -22.35
N SER A 128 -31.77 7.03 -22.35
CA SER A 128 -31.16 6.11 -23.33
C SER A 128 -31.51 6.43 -24.80
N ILE A 129 -32.63 7.13 -25.03
CA ILE A 129 -33.10 7.57 -26.35
C ILE A 129 -32.28 8.78 -26.86
N GLU A 130 -31.67 9.55 -25.96
CA GLU A 130 -30.95 10.77 -26.29
C GLU A 130 -29.56 10.45 -26.85
N ARG A 131 -29.19 11.15 -27.93
CA ARG A 131 -27.85 11.07 -28.54
C ARG A 131 -26.89 12.10 -27.97
N GLN A 132 -27.41 13.14 -27.33
CA GLN A 132 -26.63 14.17 -26.67
C GLN A 132 -26.86 14.02 -25.17
N LEU A 133 -25.79 13.74 -24.44
CA LEU A 133 -25.80 13.63 -22.98
C LEU A 133 -25.31 14.95 -22.39
N ARG A 134 -25.85 15.31 -21.23
CA ARG A 134 -25.34 16.42 -20.45
C ARG A 134 -24.17 15.93 -19.62
N VAL A 135 -23.09 16.72 -19.59
CA VAL A 135 -21.91 16.43 -18.79
C VAL A 135 -21.92 17.37 -17.59
N PHE A 136 -21.94 16.80 -16.41
CA PHE A 136 -21.79 17.53 -15.17
C PHE A 136 -20.39 17.30 -14.60
N GLU A 137 -19.73 18.37 -14.17
CA GLU A 137 -18.38 18.31 -13.62
C GLU A 137 -18.44 18.65 -12.12
N VAL A 138 -17.83 17.79 -11.30
CA VAL A 138 -17.76 17.94 -9.85
C VAL A 138 -16.35 17.62 -9.40
N ASN A 139 -15.79 18.47 -8.55
CA ASN A 139 -14.48 18.25 -7.96
C ASN A 139 -14.67 17.91 -6.48
N GLN A 140 -14.01 16.86 -6.03
CA GLN A 140 -14.09 16.41 -4.65
C GLN A 140 -12.70 16.08 -4.11
N VAL A 141 -12.40 16.57 -2.92
CA VAL A 141 -11.12 16.30 -2.26
C VAL A 141 -11.21 15.01 -1.47
N LEU A 142 -10.21 14.14 -1.62
CA LEU A 142 -10.03 12.94 -0.84
C LEU A 142 -8.97 13.15 0.25
N PRO A 143 -9.33 13.00 1.53
CA PRO A 143 -8.37 12.99 2.63
C PRO A 143 -7.34 11.87 2.49
N ARG A 144 -6.15 12.10 3.06
CA ARG A 144 -5.02 11.18 2.93
C ARG A 144 -5.30 9.78 3.48
N PHE A 145 -6.06 9.67 4.57
CA PHE A 145 -6.37 8.42 5.25
C PHE A 145 -7.81 7.96 4.99
N VAL A 146 -8.31 8.14 3.77
CA VAL A 146 -9.69 7.78 3.37
C VAL A 146 -10.05 6.30 3.60
N THR A 147 -9.06 5.40 3.63
CA THR A 147 -9.26 3.97 3.91
C THR A 147 -9.56 3.66 5.38
N PHE A 148 -9.37 4.62 6.28
CA PHE A 148 -9.61 4.47 7.71
C PHE A 148 -10.99 5.03 8.07
N VAL A 149 -11.87 4.13 8.51
CA VAL A 149 -13.25 4.46 8.90
C VAL A 149 -13.35 4.44 10.42
N GLN A 150 -13.92 5.50 11.00
CA GLN A 150 -14.14 5.55 12.45
C GLN A 150 -15.12 4.46 12.89
N ILE A 151 -14.82 3.77 14.00
CA ILE A 151 -15.69 2.78 14.62
C ILE A 151 -15.91 3.13 16.10
N ASP A 152 -17.06 2.74 16.63
CA ASP A 152 -17.36 2.83 18.06
C ASP A 152 -16.44 1.94 18.92
N GLN A 153 -16.14 2.44 20.13
CA GLN A 153 -15.23 1.82 21.09
C GLN A 153 -15.62 0.39 21.50
N SER A 154 -16.92 0.07 21.52
CA SER A 154 -17.45 -1.24 21.92
C SER A 154 -17.05 -2.37 20.96
N ILE A 155 -16.91 -2.07 19.67
CA ILE A 155 -16.52 -3.04 18.63
C ILE A 155 -14.99 -3.21 18.63
N ALA A 156 -14.26 -2.14 18.91
CA ALA A 156 -12.80 -2.12 18.81
C ALA A 156 -12.07 -2.92 19.91
N GLN A 157 -12.68 -3.12 21.07
CA GLN A 157 -12.03 -3.80 22.22
C GLN A 157 -11.86 -5.33 22.03
N GLN A 158 -12.51 -5.94 21.03
CA GLN A 158 -12.51 -7.40 20.87
C GLN A 158 -11.17 -7.97 20.35
N LYS A 159 -10.35 -7.17 19.64
CA LYS A 159 -9.04 -7.60 19.14
C LYS A 159 -8.06 -6.41 19.06
N PRO A 160 -7.43 -6.00 20.16
CA PRO A 160 -6.47 -4.90 20.12
C PRO A 160 -5.20 -5.34 19.37
N PRO A 161 -4.62 -4.46 18.52
CA PRO A 161 -3.35 -4.74 17.86
C PRO A 161 -2.22 -4.86 18.89
N GLU A 162 -1.35 -5.86 18.69
CA GLU A 162 -0.19 -6.13 19.53
C GLU A 162 0.91 -5.09 19.34
N CYS A 163 1.03 -4.56 18.12
CA CYS A 163 2.03 -3.59 17.75
C CYS A 163 1.65 -2.18 18.22
N PHE A 164 2.64 -1.43 18.70
CA PHE A 164 2.44 -0.05 19.11
C PHE A 164 3.66 0.83 18.86
N VAL A 165 3.40 2.13 18.70
CA VAL A 165 4.41 3.19 18.69
C VAL A 165 4.00 4.23 19.71
N SER A 166 4.88 4.54 20.65
CA SER A 166 4.67 5.59 21.64
C SER A 166 5.74 6.67 21.55
N PHE A 167 5.34 7.90 21.76
CA PHE A 167 6.23 9.06 21.83
C PHE A 167 5.60 10.13 22.71
N ARG A 168 6.38 11.13 23.07
CA ARG A 168 5.89 12.29 23.82
C ARG A 168 5.82 13.50 22.91
N LEU A 169 4.68 14.16 22.90
CA LEU A 169 4.46 15.36 22.12
C LEU A 169 3.70 16.39 22.95
N GLN A 170 4.27 17.60 23.04
CA GLN A 170 3.63 18.76 23.65
C GLN A 170 2.95 19.58 22.55
N SER A 171 1.72 19.20 22.20
CA SER A 171 0.90 19.91 21.22
C SER A 171 -0.44 20.30 21.80
N ARG A 172 -1.05 21.35 21.24
CA ARG A 172 -2.42 21.75 21.60
C ARG A 172 -3.42 20.76 21.03
N ILE A 173 -4.45 20.42 21.81
CA ILE A 173 -5.50 19.49 21.36
C ILE A 173 -6.22 19.98 20.11
N ASP A 174 -6.39 21.29 19.96
CA ASP A 174 -7.06 21.90 18.81
C ASP A 174 -6.34 21.63 17.49
N GLN A 175 -4.99 21.65 17.50
CA GLN A 175 -4.19 21.35 16.31
C GLN A 175 -4.31 19.89 15.90
N LEU A 176 -4.35 18.98 16.88
CA LEU A 176 -4.60 17.57 16.57
C LEU A 176 -6.01 17.40 16.03
N ARG A 177 -7.02 18.01 16.65
CA ARG A 177 -8.40 17.90 16.19
C ARG A 177 -8.52 18.33 14.73
N LEU A 178 -7.96 19.48 14.37
CA LEU A 178 -7.92 19.96 12.98
C LEU A 178 -7.22 18.96 12.06
N TRP A 179 -6.04 18.45 12.44
CA TRP A 179 -5.34 17.44 11.65
C TRP A 179 -6.19 16.18 11.42
N ILE A 180 -6.88 15.67 12.44
CA ILE A 180 -7.71 14.46 12.27
C ILE A 180 -8.90 14.78 11.36
N CYS A 181 -9.58 15.92 11.56
CA CYS A 181 -10.71 16.37 10.73
C CYS A 181 -10.34 16.50 9.25
N GLU A 182 -9.15 17.00 8.94
CA GLU A 182 -8.70 17.20 7.57
C GLU A 182 -8.22 15.90 6.89
N ASN A 183 -7.70 14.94 7.65
CA ASN A 183 -7.01 13.78 7.08
C ASN A 183 -7.81 12.47 7.15
N PHE A 184 -8.88 12.39 7.95
CA PHE A 184 -9.73 11.22 8.10
C PHE A 184 -11.17 11.45 7.63
N VAL A 185 -11.83 10.37 7.24
CA VAL A 185 -13.27 10.38 6.94
C VAL A 185 -14.05 9.96 8.18
N PHE A 186 -14.96 10.81 8.61
CA PHE A 186 -15.84 10.58 9.74
C PHE A 186 -17.22 10.14 9.26
N VAL A 187 -17.86 9.24 10.01
CA VAL A 187 -19.20 8.73 9.66
C VAL A 187 -20.29 9.76 10.00
N ASP A 188 -20.05 10.61 11.01
CA ASP A 188 -20.99 11.65 11.45
C ASP A 188 -20.31 13.03 11.54
N GLU A 189 -20.27 13.79 10.43
CA GLU A 189 -19.72 15.16 10.42
C GLU A 189 -20.50 16.11 11.36
N GLU A 190 -21.81 15.90 11.55
CA GLU A 190 -22.68 16.74 12.38
C GLU A 190 -22.46 16.57 13.90
N LYS A 191 -21.98 15.39 14.34
CA LYS A 191 -21.61 15.16 15.75
C LYS A 191 -20.29 15.85 16.10
N LEU A 192 -19.44 16.11 15.10
CA LEU A 192 -18.14 16.76 15.28
C LEU A 192 -18.26 18.25 15.59
N GLN A 193 -19.33 18.92 15.13
CA GLN A 193 -19.56 20.36 15.32
C GLN A 193 -20.33 20.67 16.62
N ASN A 194 -21.22 19.77 17.04
CA ASN A 194 -22.16 20.02 18.14
C ASN A 194 -21.73 19.42 19.49
N GLU A 195 -20.79 18.48 19.51
CA GLU A 195 -20.25 17.88 20.74
C GLU A 195 -18.74 18.17 20.87
N PRO A 196 -18.26 18.73 21.98
CA PRO A 196 -16.83 18.74 22.33
C PRO A 196 -16.29 17.33 22.65
N SER A 197 -17.12 16.29 22.49
CA SER A 197 -16.97 14.91 22.95
C SER A 197 -16.38 13.96 21.89
N LEU A 198 -15.37 14.38 21.13
CA LEU A 198 -14.39 13.40 20.62
C LEU A 198 -13.54 12.83 21.76
N VAL A 199 -13.62 13.46 22.94
CA VAL A 199 -13.06 13.01 24.19
C VAL A 199 -14.06 12.05 24.83
N SER A 200 -13.81 10.74 24.74
CA SER A 200 -14.26 9.89 25.83
C SER A 200 -13.45 10.30 27.05
N GLU A 201 -13.98 11.26 27.83
CA GLU A 201 -13.49 11.58 29.17
C GLU A 201 -13.76 10.34 30.04
N SER A 202 -12.95 9.31 29.83
CA SER A 202 -12.89 8.19 30.75
C SER A 202 -12.18 8.73 31.97
N GLU A 203 -12.94 9.11 32.99
CA GLU A 203 -12.46 9.27 34.36
C GLU A 203 -11.96 7.91 34.85
N GLY A 204 -10.78 7.51 34.36
CA GLY A 204 -9.98 6.51 35.03
C GLY A 204 -9.61 7.05 36.40
N ASN A 205 -9.42 6.14 37.36
CA ASN A 205 -9.14 6.35 38.78
C ASN A 205 -7.93 7.27 39.12
N ASP A 206 -7.37 7.97 38.15
CA ASP A 206 -6.18 8.80 38.21
C ASP A 206 -6.36 10.05 37.32
N GLY A 207 -7.45 10.80 37.48
CA GLY A 207 -7.67 12.22 37.10
C GLY A 207 -7.28 12.73 35.69
N GLY A 208 -6.93 11.86 34.75
CA GLY A 208 -6.30 12.23 33.48
C GLY A 208 -7.24 12.21 32.30
N LYS A 209 -7.31 13.34 31.58
CA LYS A 209 -8.05 13.43 30.32
C LYS A 209 -7.29 12.63 29.25
N LYS A 210 -7.92 11.60 28.70
CA LYS A 210 -7.38 10.78 27.60
C LYS A 210 -8.28 10.90 26.38
N LEU A 211 -7.68 11.09 25.22
CA LEU A 211 -8.37 11.07 23.92
C LEU A 211 -8.14 9.70 23.28
N GLN A 212 -9.22 8.96 23.00
CA GLN A 212 -9.15 7.64 22.39
C GLN A 212 -9.99 7.59 21.12
N LEU A 213 -9.35 7.24 20.00
CA LEU A 213 -10.00 7.10 18.71
C LEU A 213 -9.72 5.72 18.13
N TYR A 214 -10.75 5.16 17.50
CA TYR A 214 -10.72 3.83 16.91
C TYR A 214 -11.10 3.94 15.44
N PHE A 215 -10.25 3.39 14.59
CA PHE A 215 -10.49 3.30 13.16
C PHE A 215 -10.29 1.87 12.70
N PHE A 216 -10.93 1.54 11.59
CA PHE A 216 -10.76 0.29 10.88
C PHE A 216 -10.32 0.58 9.46
N CYS A 217 -9.26 -0.08 9.04
CA CYS A 217 -8.72 0.08 7.71
C CYS A 217 -9.37 -0.93 6.78
N THR A 218 -10.07 -0.44 5.77
CA THR A 218 -10.81 -1.26 4.79
C THR A 218 -9.89 -2.09 3.89
N ARG A 219 -8.62 -1.69 3.73
CA ARG A 219 -7.65 -2.34 2.84
C ARG A 219 -7.05 -3.62 3.43
N ASN A 220 -6.58 -3.57 4.67
CA ASN A 220 -5.94 -4.70 5.35
C ASN A 220 -6.86 -5.37 6.39
N GLN A 221 -8.05 -4.81 6.63
CA GLN A 221 -9.02 -5.27 7.63
C GLN A 221 -8.43 -5.29 9.05
N GLU A 222 -7.59 -4.31 9.37
CA GLU A 222 -6.97 -4.16 10.69
C GLU A 222 -7.48 -2.91 11.41
N MET A 223 -7.43 -2.98 12.74
CA MET A 223 -7.81 -1.88 13.62
C MET A 223 -6.63 -0.93 13.84
N LEU A 224 -6.89 0.36 13.75
CA LEU A 224 -6.00 1.44 14.19
C LEU A 224 -6.57 2.03 15.48
N TYR A 225 -5.74 2.08 16.50
CA TYR A 225 -6.05 2.74 17.76
C TYR A 225 -5.12 3.92 17.97
N ILE A 226 -5.70 5.07 18.29
CA ILE A 226 -5.00 6.30 18.62
C ILE A 226 -5.37 6.65 20.05
N ASN A 227 -4.36 6.75 20.91
CA ASN A 227 -4.52 7.16 22.30
C ASN A 227 -3.60 8.32 22.60
N TRP A 228 -4.14 9.36 23.21
CA TRP A 228 -3.38 10.51 23.65
C TRP A 228 -3.74 10.86 25.08
N ASP A 229 -2.73 10.82 25.94
CA ASP A 229 -2.85 11.27 27.32
C ASP A 229 -2.43 12.75 27.41
N LEU A 230 -3.41 13.62 27.69
CA LEU A 230 -3.23 15.07 27.71
C LEU A 230 -2.37 15.53 28.89
N ASN A 231 -2.36 14.76 29.98
CA ASN A 231 -1.62 15.13 31.19
C ASN A 231 -0.13 14.81 31.06
N SER A 232 0.20 13.62 30.54
CA SER A 232 1.59 13.17 30.37
C SER A 232 2.20 13.63 29.03
N GLY A 233 1.37 14.04 28.07
CA GLY A 233 1.77 14.29 26.69
C GLY A 233 2.20 13.02 25.96
N GLU A 234 1.88 11.84 26.50
CA GLU A 234 2.18 10.56 25.86
C GLU A 234 1.15 10.25 24.79
N PHE A 235 1.64 10.05 23.57
CA PHE A 235 0.86 9.72 22.40
C PHE A 235 1.21 8.30 21.96
N GLN A 236 0.19 7.49 21.68
CA GLN A 236 0.34 6.09 21.30
C GLN A 236 -0.52 5.76 20.08
N PHE A 237 0.12 5.28 19.02
CA PHE A 237 -0.54 4.61 17.91
C PHE A 237 -0.41 3.10 18.07
N ARG A 238 -1.49 2.35 17.87
CA ARG A 238 -1.45 0.88 17.82
C ARG A 238 -2.07 0.40 16.53
N HIS A 239 -1.27 -0.29 15.71
CA HIS A 239 -1.65 -0.87 14.43
C HIS A 239 -0.53 -1.83 14.00
N ASN A 240 -0.86 -2.93 13.31
CA ASN A 240 0.11 -3.97 12.98
C ASN A 240 1.02 -3.61 11.81
N ASP A 241 0.49 -2.89 10.81
CA ASP A 241 1.30 -2.40 9.69
C ASP A 241 2.12 -1.16 10.07
N ILE A 242 3.45 -1.28 9.96
CA ILE A 242 4.42 -0.22 10.19
C ILE A 242 4.28 0.92 9.17
N GLN A 243 3.90 0.64 7.91
CA GLN A 243 3.79 1.67 6.87
C GLN A 243 2.69 2.68 7.20
N ASN A 244 1.51 2.18 7.57
CA ASN A 244 0.40 3.05 7.95
C ASN A 244 0.73 3.93 9.15
N VAL A 245 1.36 3.36 10.19
CA VAL A 245 1.79 4.12 11.36
C VAL A 245 2.84 5.18 11.00
N THR A 246 3.74 4.84 10.07
CA THR A 246 4.75 5.77 9.55
C THR A 246 4.10 6.97 8.85
N ASP A 247 3.18 6.72 7.91
CA ASP A 247 2.48 7.78 7.19
C ASP A 247 1.69 8.69 8.14
N LEU A 248 1.03 8.09 9.15
CA LEU A 248 0.30 8.80 10.19
C LEU A 248 1.22 9.73 10.97
N ILE A 249 2.32 9.22 11.54
CA ILE A 249 3.27 10.02 12.33
C ILE A 249 3.88 11.13 11.48
N GLN A 250 4.30 10.84 10.25
CA GLN A 250 4.93 11.83 9.37
C GLN A 250 3.95 12.94 8.98
N SER A 251 2.72 12.59 8.60
CA SER A 251 1.69 13.59 8.29
C SER A 251 1.33 14.44 9.51
N MET A 252 1.20 13.83 10.69
CA MET A 252 0.90 14.53 11.93
C MET A 252 2.02 15.51 12.29
N CYS A 253 3.28 15.08 12.21
CA CYS A 253 4.42 15.94 12.50
C CYS A 253 4.56 17.09 11.50
N ALA A 254 4.26 16.84 10.22
CA ALA A 254 4.24 17.88 9.19
C ALA A 254 3.19 18.95 9.50
N ASN A 255 1.96 18.55 9.85
CA ASN A 255 0.88 19.50 10.16
C ASN A 255 1.13 20.28 11.47
N MET A 256 1.79 19.66 12.45
CA MET A 256 2.14 20.30 13.73
C MET A 256 3.47 21.06 13.70
N ASN A 257 4.21 21.05 12.59
CA ASN A 257 5.54 21.63 12.46
C ASN A 257 6.58 21.10 13.48
N VAL A 258 6.49 19.82 13.84
CA VAL A 258 7.43 19.16 14.76
C VAL A 258 8.71 18.83 14.01
N ARG A 259 9.83 19.44 14.41
CA ARG A 259 11.13 19.25 13.76
C ARG A 259 11.83 17.97 14.18
N GLU A 260 11.67 17.57 15.44
CA GLU A 260 12.34 16.40 16.01
C GLU A 260 11.36 15.57 16.83
N LEU A 261 11.30 14.27 16.55
CA LEU A 261 10.47 13.33 17.28
C LEU A 261 11.24 12.03 17.55
N ARG A 262 11.35 11.68 18.83
CA ARG A 262 11.83 10.37 19.28
C ARG A 262 10.64 9.48 19.58
N SER A 263 10.65 8.26 19.03
CA SER A 263 9.60 7.28 19.23
C SER A 263 10.16 5.94 19.70
N ARG A 264 9.36 5.26 20.50
CA ARG A 264 9.52 3.86 20.88
C ARG A 264 8.58 3.03 20.02
N ALA A 265 9.09 2.03 19.32
CA ALA A 265 8.32 1.26 18.35
C ALA A 265 8.41 -0.24 18.65
N HIS A 266 7.28 -0.88 18.95
CA HIS A 266 7.22 -2.29 19.25
C HIS A 266 6.44 -3.04 18.15
N PHE A 267 7.19 -3.75 17.29
CA PHE A 267 6.65 -4.57 16.19
C PHE A 267 7.25 -5.98 16.25
N PRO A 268 6.69 -6.90 17.08
CA PRO A 268 7.32 -8.18 17.38
C PRO A 268 7.53 -9.07 16.16
N THR A 269 6.59 -9.07 15.21
CA THR A 269 6.67 -9.88 13.98
C THR A 269 7.84 -9.46 13.08
N ILE A 270 8.00 -8.15 12.85
CA ILE A 270 9.09 -7.59 12.04
C ILE A 270 10.42 -7.81 12.75
N LEU A 271 10.49 -7.59 14.07
CA LEU A 271 11.70 -7.80 14.86
C LEU A 271 12.15 -9.27 14.86
N ALA A 272 11.22 -10.22 14.95
CA ALA A 272 11.52 -11.64 14.83
C ALA A 272 12.07 -11.99 13.44
N ASN A 273 11.48 -11.44 12.37
CA ASN A 273 11.95 -11.67 11.00
C ASN A 273 13.34 -11.08 10.77
N VAL A 274 13.61 -9.87 11.29
CA VAL A 274 14.95 -9.26 11.25
C VAL A 274 15.96 -10.16 11.98
N LYS A 275 15.61 -10.67 13.16
CA LYS A 275 16.46 -11.57 13.93
C LYS A 275 16.77 -12.86 13.15
N ASN A 276 15.77 -13.50 12.57
CA ASN A 276 15.95 -14.72 11.76
C ASN A 276 16.83 -14.46 10.52
N ILE A 277 16.67 -13.31 9.87
CA ILE A 277 17.48 -12.94 8.70
C ILE A 277 18.93 -12.72 9.11
N VAL A 278 19.17 -12.04 10.23
CA VAL A 278 20.49 -11.82 10.79
C VAL A 278 21.18 -13.14 11.13
N GLU A 279 20.50 -14.04 11.83
CA GLU A 279 21.05 -15.35 12.23
C GLU A 279 21.39 -16.22 11.00
N SER A 280 20.52 -16.22 9.98
CA SER A 280 20.75 -16.98 8.75
C SER A 280 21.67 -16.29 7.73
N MET A 281 22.13 -15.05 8.00
CA MET A 281 22.87 -14.27 7.01
C MET A 281 24.27 -14.82 6.75
N ASP A 282 24.98 -15.19 7.81
CA ASP A 282 26.35 -15.71 7.73
C ASP A 282 26.39 -17.04 6.98
N GLU A 283 25.45 -17.93 7.25
CA GLU A 283 25.30 -19.19 6.52
C GLU A 283 25.06 -18.94 5.02
N ARG A 284 24.17 -18.00 4.68
CA ARG A 284 23.90 -17.62 3.28
C ARG A 284 25.14 -17.03 2.59
N TYR A 285 25.95 -16.23 3.30
CA TYR A 285 27.21 -15.72 2.76
C TYR A 285 28.18 -16.86 2.45
N GLN A 286 28.39 -17.77 3.40
CA GLN A 286 29.28 -18.92 3.23
C GLN A 286 28.84 -19.83 2.07
N VAL A 287 27.54 -20.13 1.95
CA VAL A 287 27.00 -20.93 0.85
C VAL A 287 27.25 -20.24 -0.50
N ASN A 288 27.04 -18.94 -0.59
CA ASN A 288 27.24 -18.19 -1.84
C ASN A 288 28.73 -18.09 -2.23
N GLU A 289 29.63 -17.94 -1.25
CA GLU A 289 31.08 -17.97 -1.47
C GLU A 289 31.52 -19.35 -1.98
N ARG A 290 31.09 -20.42 -1.30
CA ARG A 290 31.35 -21.80 -1.71
C ARG A 290 30.87 -22.08 -3.14
N LEU A 291 29.61 -21.77 -3.46
CA LEU A 291 29.06 -21.96 -4.81
C LEU A 291 29.79 -21.11 -5.86
N SER A 292 30.34 -19.95 -5.46
CA SER A 292 31.16 -19.12 -6.34
C SER A 292 32.50 -19.77 -6.63
N SER A 293 33.16 -20.38 -5.63
CA SER A 293 34.40 -21.15 -5.82
C SER A 293 34.18 -22.38 -6.71
N GLU A 294 33.17 -23.19 -6.39
CA GLU A 294 32.83 -24.40 -7.17
C GLU A 294 32.56 -24.06 -8.65
N MET A 295 31.86 -22.95 -8.91
CA MET A 295 31.60 -22.48 -10.28
C MET A 295 32.90 -22.10 -11.01
N VAL A 296 33.84 -21.42 -10.34
CA VAL A 296 35.13 -21.03 -10.94
C VAL A 296 35.95 -22.28 -11.29
N GLU A 297 35.99 -23.27 -10.41
CA GLU A 297 36.64 -24.56 -10.68
C GLU A 297 36.03 -25.25 -11.91
N ARG A 298 34.69 -25.33 -12.00
CA ARG A 298 34.02 -25.92 -13.16
C ARG A 298 34.26 -25.16 -14.46
N ILE A 299 34.31 -23.83 -14.41
CA ILE A 299 34.70 -23.01 -15.57
C ILE A 299 36.12 -23.33 -16.01
N ASN A 300 37.05 -23.53 -15.08
CA ASN A 300 38.42 -23.89 -15.40
C ASN A 300 38.52 -25.28 -16.03
N PHE A 301 37.77 -26.28 -15.52
CA PHE A 301 37.69 -27.60 -16.16
C PHE A 301 37.11 -27.55 -17.58
N VAL A 302 36.09 -26.72 -17.81
CA VAL A 302 35.53 -26.50 -19.14
C VAL A 302 36.58 -25.91 -20.08
N ARG A 303 37.33 -24.88 -19.65
CA ARG A 303 38.42 -24.28 -20.43
C ARG A 303 39.51 -25.30 -20.77
N GLU A 304 39.96 -26.08 -19.79
CA GLU A 304 40.96 -27.14 -19.98
C GLU A 304 40.47 -28.21 -20.97
N CYS A 305 39.22 -28.66 -20.85
CA CYS A 305 38.62 -29.61 -21.79
C CYS A 305 38.54 -29.05 -23.22
N VAL A 306 38.23 -27.75 -23.38
CA VAL A 306 38.19 -27.11 -24.70
C VAL A 306 39.58 -27.08 -25.31
N VAL A 307 40.60 -26.61 -24.58
CA VAL A 307 41.99 -26.57 -25.09
C VAL A 307 42.45 -27.95 -25.52
N ARG A 308 42.23 -28.98 -24.68
CA ARG A 308 42.59 -30.36 -25.04
C ARG A 308 41.81 -30.91 -26.24
N ALA A 309 40.54 -30.55 -26.39
CA ALA A 309 39.75 -30.98 -27.53
C ALA A 309 40.30 -30.37 -28.84
N GLU A 310 40.67 -29.09 -28.82
CA GLU A 310 41.29 -28.42 -29.96
C GLU A 310 42.67 -29.01 -30.29
N ASP A 311 43.50 -29.32 -29.29
CA ASP A 311 44.80 -29.97 -29.51
C ASP A 311 44.65 -31.33 -30.24
N MET A 312 43.64 -32.13 -29.87
CA MET A 312 43.37 -33.42 -30.54
C MET A 312 42.89 -33.24 -31.98
N LEU A 313 42.14 -32.17 -32.27
CA LEU A 313 41.75 -31.82 -33.64
C LEU A 313 42.97 -31.45 -34.50
N VAL A 314 43.93 -30.71 -33.94
CA VAL A 314 45.19 -30.38 -34.62
C VAL A 314 45.99 -31.64 -34.95
N ILE A 315 46.03 -32.61 -34.02
CA ILE A 315 46.69 -33.92 -34.20
C ILE A 315 45.89 -34.85 -35.14
N ARG A 316 44.65 -34.48 -35.51
CA ARG A 316 43.70 -35.25 -36.34
C ARG A 316 43.23 -36.55 -35.71
N ASP A 317 43.23 -36.65 -34.38
CA ASP A 317 42.58 -37.75 -33.67
C ASP A 317 41.11 -37.41 -33.37
N PHE A 318 40.25 -37.74 -34.33
CA PHE A 318 38.81 -37.48 -34.24
C PHE A 318 38.10 -38.37 -33.21
N SER A 319 38.69 -39.52 -32.84
CA SER A 319 38.07 -40.48 -31.94
C SER A 319 38.06 -39.96 -30.51
N ASP A 320 39.19 -39.41 -30.07
CA ASP A 320 39.36 -38.83 -28.74
C ASP A 320 38.80 -37.41 -28.65
N ALA A 321 38.86 -36.62 -29.73
CA ALA A 321 38.15 -35.35 -29.82
C ALA A 321 36.63 -35.51 -29.58
N ARG A 322 36.01 -36.54 -30.17
CA ARG A 322 34.57 -36.82 -29.96
C ARG A 322 34.24 -37.15 -28.49
N LYS A 323 35.12 -37.88 -27.79
CA LYS A 323 34.95 -38.17 -26.35
C LYS A 323 35.06 -36.89 -25.52
N LEU A 324 36.01 -36.01 -25.84
CA LEU A 324 36.21 -34.73 -25.16
C LEU A 324 35.03 -33.76 -25.35
N TYR A 325 34.48 -33.64 -26.56
CA TYR A 325 33.26 -32.87 -26.79
C TYR A 325 32.01 -33.49 -26.13
N GLY A 326 31.94 -34.82 -26.05
CA GLY A 326 30.93 -35.52 -25.26
C GLY A 326 31.01 -35.13 -23.78
N ARG A 327 32.22 -35.14 -23.21
CA ARG A 327 32.49 -34.68 -21.84
C ARG A 327 32.17 -33.18 -21.66
N LEU A 328 32.53 -32.34 -22.63
CA LEU A 328 32.23 -30.91 -22.61
C LEU A 328 30.72 -30.66 -22.54
N THR A 329 29.92 -31.44 -23.28
CA THR A 329 28.46 -31.32 -23.27
C THR A 329 27.88 -31.64 -21.89
N ILE A 330 28.41 -32.66 -21.21
CA ILE A 330 28.02 -33.03 -19.85
C ILE A 330 28.40 -31.92 -18.87
N LEU A 331 29.66 -31.46 -18.91
CA LEU A 331 30.15 -30.37 -18.06
C LEU A 331 29.36 -29.07 -18.26
N ASN A 332 28.95 -28.76 -19.50
CA ASN A 332 28.15 -27.58 -19.80
C ASN A 332 26.74 -27.68 -19.19
N LYS A 333 26.09 -28.85 -19.29
CA LYS A 333 24.78 -29.08 -18.63
C LYS A 333 24.88 -28.94 -17.11
N GLU A 334 25.93 -29.50 -16.53
CA GLU A 334 26.22 -29.40 -15.10
C GLU A 334 26.49 -27.94 -14.67
N LEU A 335 27.22 -27.18 -15.49
CA LEU A 335 27.50 -25.75 -15.24
C LEU A 335 26.23 -24.90 -15.27
N ILE A 336 25.31 -25.17 -16.20
CA ILE A 336 24.01 -24.51 -16.25
C ILE A 336 23.21 -24.82 -14.97
N GLY A 337 23.19 -26.08 -14.54
CA GLY A 337 22.53 -26.50 -13.30
C GLY A 337 23.11 -25.81 -12.05
N GLN A 338 24.44 -25.71 -11.95
CA GLN A 338 25.05 -24.97 -10.84
C GLN A 338 24.76 -23.46 -10.89
N LYS A 339 24.75 -22.88 -12.10
CA LYS A 339 24.43 -21.46 -12.28
C LYS A 339 23.02 -21.14 -11.79
N THR A 340 22.02 -21.99 -12.07
CA THR A 340 20.66 -21.76 -11.58
C THR A 340 20.58 -21.83 -10.05
N VAL A 341 21.24 -22.81 -9.43
CA VAL A 341 21.34 -22.92 -7.96
C VAL A 341 22.02 -21.70 -7.34
N ARG A 342 23.14 -21.25 -7.90
CA ARG A 342 23.83 -20.03 -7.45
C ARG A 342 22.96 -18.78 -7.57
N MET A 343 22.22 -18.64 -8.68
CA MET A 343 21.32 -17.51 -8.88
C MET A 343 20.19 -17.50 -7.85
N ALA A 344 19.63 -18.67 -7.51
CA ALA A 344 18.63 -18.81 -6.47
C ALA A 344 19.18 -18.43 -5.09
N ALA A 345 20.34 -18.97 -4.69
CA ALA A 345 20.99 -18.65 -3.42
C ALA A 345 21.35 -17.16 -3.32
N ARG A 346 21.89 -16.56 -4.40
CA ARG A 346 22.18 -15.13 -4.45
C ARG A 346 20.92 -14.28 -4.35
N LYS A 347 19.81 -14.71 -4.95
CA LYS A 347 18.53 -14.00 -4.85
C LYS A 347 18.04 -13.99 -3.40
N GLU A 348 18.09 -15.13 -2.70
CA GLU A 348 17.68 -15.23 -1.30
C GLU A 348 18.48 -14.28 -0.40
N LEU A 349 19.81 -14.26 -0.56
CA LEU A 349 20.68 -13.33 0.17
C LEU A 349 20.32 -11.86 -0.12
N LEU A 350 20.11 -11.51 -1.39
CA LEU A 350 19.74 -10.14 -1.78
C LEU A 350 18.36 -9.74 -1.25
N ASP A 351 17.40 -10.66 -1.23
CA ASP A 351 16.06 -10.38 -0.73
C ASP A 351 16.08 -10.19 0.81
N GLY A 352 16.92 -10.95 1.53
CA GLY A 352 17.18 -10.70 2.96
C GLY A 352 17.82 -9.34 3.23
N LEU A 353 18.85 -8.96 2.46
CA LEU A 353 19.50 -7.64 2.58
C LEU A 353 18.57 -6.49 2.22
N LYS A 354 17.70 -6.66 1.20
CA LYS A 354 16.68 -5.68 0.86
C LYS A 354 15.68 -5.52 1.99
N PHE A 355 15.17 -6.62 2.54
CA PHE A 355 14.25 -6.57 3.66
C PHE A 355 14.86 -5.82 4.84
N LEU A 356 16.11 -6.11 5.21
CA LEU A 356 16.81 -5.40 6.29
C LEU A 356 16.90 -3.90 6.03
N ASN A 357 17.31 -3.49 4.83
CA ASN A 357 17.41 -2.08 4.45
C ASN A 357 16.05 -1.37 4.46
N VAL A 358 15.02 -2.03 3.94
CA VAL A 358 13.65 -1.51 4.00
C VAL A 358 13.23 -1.36 5.46
N SER A 359 13.40 -2.37 6.31
CA SER A 359 13.06 -2.28 7.74
C SER A 359 13.79 -1.13 8.43
N ILE A 360 15.08 -0.93 8.18
CA ILE A 360 15.84 0.23 8.72
C ILE A 360 15.17 1.54 8.32
N ASP A 361 14.83 1.71 7.03
CA ASP A 361 14.16 2.93 6.55
C ASP A 361 12.78 3.10 7.21
N GLN A 362 12.01 2.02 7.36
CA GLN A 362 10.70 2.06 8.01
C GLN A 362 10.79 2.50 9.47
N PHE A 363 11.69 1.90 10.26
CA PHE A 363 11.91 2.29 11.65
C PHE A 363 12.53 3.69 11.79
N ALA A 364 13.32 4.14 10.82
CA ALA A 364 13.85 5.50 10.79
C ALA A 364 12.74 6.52 10.51
N ARG A 365 11.80 6.22 9.62
CA ARG A 365 10.63 7.08 9.33
C ARG A 365 9.58 7.09 10.42
N LEU A 366 9.63 6.20 11.42
CA LEU A 366 8.83 6.37 12.65
C LEU A 366 9.32 7.53 13.53
N ARG A 367 10.49 8.10 13.20
CA ARG A 367 11.13 9.22 13.88
C ARG A 367 11.23 10.41 12.91
N VAL A 368 11.33 11.62 13.45
CA VAL A 368 11.42 12.85 12.66
C VAL A 368 12.67 13.63 13.07
N GLY A 369 13.38 14.20 12.10
CA GLY A 369 14.57 15.00 12.33
C GLY A 369 15.83 14.19 12.66
N GLU A 370 16.69 14.73 13.50
CA GLU A 370 17.99 14.13 13.86
C GLU A 370 17.90 12.69 14.41
N PRO A 371 16.89 12.32 15.23
CA PRO A 371 16.73 10.93 15.69
C PRO A 371 16.58 9.90 14.56
N SER A 372 16.01 10.30 13.42
CA SER A 372 15.88 9.43 12.24
C SER A 372 17.25 9.16 11.61
N TYR A 373 18.05 10.22 11.39
CA TYR A 373 19.38 10.11 10.80
C TYR A 373 20.35 9.36 11.72
N SER A 374 20.30 9.65 13.03
CA SER A 374 21.12 8.98 14.04
C SER A 374 20.87 7.48 14.06
N LEU A 375 19.60 7.04 13.97
CA LEU A 375 19.28 5.62 13.89
C LEU A 375 19.91 4.96 12.67
N ILE A 376 19.76 5.55 11.47
CA ILE A 376 20.33 4.98 10.24
C ILE A 376 21.86 4.86 10.37
N LYS A 377 22.51 5.89 10.93
CA LYS A 377 23.96 5.90 11.13
C LYS A 377 24.40 4.79 12.10
N GLU A 378 23.72 4.63 13.23
CA GLU A 378 24.04 3.58 14.20
C GLU A 378 23.72 2.18 13.68
N CYS A 379 22.62 1.99 12.94
CA CYS A 379 22.32 0.72 12.28
C CYS A 379 23.40 0.35 11.25
N ARG A 380 23.88 1.32 10.45
CA ARG A 380 24.98 1.09 9.49
C ARG A 380 26.30 0.76 10.18
N LYS A 381 26.60 1.43 11.30
CA LYS A 381 27.78 1.09 12.13
C LYS A 381 27.66 -0.30 12.75
N ALA A 382 26.48 -0.68 13.24
CA ALA A 382 26.23 -1.99 13.80
C ALA A 382 26.44 -3.10 12.75
N ILE A 383 25.97 -2.88 11.52
CA ILE A 383 26.21 -3.78 10.38
C ILE A 383 27.70 -3.82 10.01
N ALA A 384 28.39 -2.67 9.98
CA ALA A 384 29.82 -2.63 9.64
C ALA A 384 30.73 -3.29 10.68
N ASN A 385 30.29 -3.32 11.95
CA ASN A 385 31.02 -3.92 13.06
C ASN A 385 30.54 -5.35 13.39
N ASP A 386 29.72 -5.98 12.54
CA ASP A 386 29.09 -7.29 12.74
C ASP A 386 28.31 -7.45 14.07
N ASN A 387 27.89 -6.35 14.69
CA ASN A 387 27.07 -6.37 15.90
C ASN A 387 25.57 -6.38 15.54
N LEU A 388 25.15 -7.46 14.89
CA LEU A 388 23.79 -7.58 14.37
C LEU A 388 22.74 -7.84 15.46
N GLU A 389 23.15 -8.35 16.63
CA GLU A 389 22.26 -8.57 17.79
C GLU A 389 21.75 -7.26 18.41
N ALA A 390 22.45 -6.15 18.20
CA ALA A 390 22.04 -4.83 18.66
C ALA A 390 20.89 -4.23 17.83
N LEU A 391 20.68 -4.70 16.58
CA LEU A 391 19.72 -4.10 15.65
C LEU A 391 18.26 -4.12 16.15
N PRO A 392 17.72 -5.22 16.69
CA PRO A 392 16.34 -5.23 17.21
C PRO A 392 16.14 -4.24 18.36
N LYS A 393 17.14 -4.09 19.24
CA LYS A 393 17.10 -3.14 20.36
C LYS A 393 17.13 -1.70 19.86
N LEU A 394 17.96 -1.40 18.86
CA LEU A 394 18.03 -0.09 18.22
C LEU A 394 16.71 0.26 17.53
N PHE A 395 16.04 -0.69 16.88
CA PHE A 395 14.72 -0.45 16.28
C PHE A 395 13.66 -0.08 17.32
N GLU A 396 13.62 -0.80 18.44
CA GLU A 396 12.61 -0.60 19.48
C GLU A 396 12.79 0.72 20.24
N PHE A 397 14.00 0.98 20.75
CA PHE A 397 14.26 2.11 21.64
C PHE A 397 14.88 3.32 20.95
N GLY A 398 15.53 3.12 19.80
CA GLY A 398 16.32 4.16 19.14
C GLY A 398 17.71 4.31 19.74
N VAL A 399 18.31 5.48 19.49
CA VAL A 399 19.61 5.92 20.03
C VAL A 399 19.40 6.85 21.20
#